data_AF-A0A6G3QIF4-F1
#
_entry.id   AF-A0A6G3QIF4-F1
#
_cell.length_a   1.000
_cell.length_b   1.000
_cell.length_c   1.000
_cell.angle_alpha   90.00
_cell.angle_beta   90.00
_cell.angle_gamma   90.00
#
_symmetry.space_group_name_H-M   'P 1'
#
loop_
_entity.id
_entity.type
_entity.pdbx_description
1 polymer ?
#
loop_
_entity_poly.entity_id
_entity_poly.type
_entity_poly.pdbx_seq_one_letter_code
_entity_poly.pdbx_strand_id
1 'polypeptide(L)'
;MPSVTPDDAPLLADLMPWSVAPPRLGRGWPAAPDAASLKARWDALLKAEGPDREALFEPTRSRTPQSAVGQLPGRHGGTEKLARATGPCAEPVRVLRAPYDEQWLIPDHRLIDAARPELWRVADERQVFVVEAAIAPADSGGPLLLASGVLPLVRPGRIRPLYRRPGGTEPNLAPGLSDHLTDRLGHRPDPLDVLAWALVAVRPGLSVPLTADPELWSRGVELGRRVLWLMRRDGERPKLPGGRRPYVRAPLPSRPVALHYDRTEETLQLDDGRISPVPPEAWDFEAGGVRVLEGWFAARMPGPAEPGTLEAIRPATWQQTWTSELLELITVLALLAELRPQQAELTVTNPITAAELRETGVLPVPDTARRPASVLDHHEEGPEGQFTLL
;
A
#
# COMPACT_ATOMS: atom_id res chain seq x y z
N MET A 1 30.08 -9.21 30.63
CA MET A 1 28.95 -8.97 29.71
C MET A 1 29.51 -8.73 28.33
N PRO A 2 29.12 -9.49 27.30
CA PRO A 2 29.52 -9.14 25.95
C PRO A 2 28.87 -7.80 25.62
N SER A 3 29.70 -6.80 25.33
CA SER A 3 29.26 -5.53 24.77
C SER A 3 28.58 -5.83 23.45
N VAL A 4 27.25 -5.75 23.41
CA VAL A 4 26.50 -5.68 22.16
C VAL A 4 26.92 -4.35 21.55
N THR A 5 27.87 -4.39 20.62
CA THR A 5 28.10 -3.26 19.72
C THR A 5 26.74 -2.90 19.14
N PRO A 6 26.27 -1.65 19.31
CA PRO A 6 25.06 -1.21 18.64
C PRO A 6 25.20 -1.56 17.16
N ASP A 7 24.20 -2.23 16.62
CA ASP A 7 24.10 -2.50 15.20
C ASP A 7 24.00 -1.15 14.48
N ASP A 8 25.13 -0.62 13.97
CA ASP A 8 25.24 0.68 13.29
C ASP A 8 24.72 0.60 11.85
N ALA A 9 23.61 -0.12 11.65
CA ALA A 9 22.92 -0.21 10.38
C ALA A 9 22.19 1.10 10.08
N PRO A 10 22.23 1.61 8.83
CA PRO A 10 21.52 2.84 8.49
C PRO A 10 20.00 2.66 8.61
N LEU A 11 19.29 3.73 8.95
CA LEU A 11 17.83 3.72 8.97
C LEU A 11 17.28 3.75 7.55
N LEU A 12 16.12 3.13 7.32
CA LEU A 12 15.36 3.33 6.08
C LEU A 12 15.06 4.83 5.85
N ALA A 13 14.94 5.60 6.93
CA ALA A 13 14.77 7.05 6.89
C ALA A 13 15.95 7.82 6.32
N ASP A 14 17.14 7.24 6.40
CA ASP A 14 18.36 7.78 5.82
C ASP A 14 18.51 7.29 4.39
N LEU A 15 18.26 6.00 4.11
CA LEU A 15 18.37 5.43 2.77
C LEU A 15 17.32 5.96 1.78
N MET A 16 16.06 6.15 2.21
CA MET A 16 14.94 6.63 1.39
C MET A 16 14.35 7.91 1.97
N PRO A 17 15.02 9.07 1.82
CA PRO A 17 14.80 10.22 2.69
C PRO A 17 13.45 10.93 2.56
N TRP A 18 12.84 10.93 1.37
CA TRP A 18 11.50 11.48 1.17
C TRP A 18 10.43 10.52 1.68
N SER A 19 9.51 11.07 2.49
CA SER A 19 8.39 10.32 3.03
C SER A 19 7.19 11.24 3.23
N VAL A 20 5.99 10.67 3.17
CA VAL A 20 4.73 11.40 3.31
C VAL A 20 3.81 10.62 4.26
N ALA A 21 3.05 11.32 5.09
CA ALA A 21 2.00 10.69 5.88
C ALA A 21 0.86 10.22 4.95
N PRO A 22 0.23 9.05 5.19
CA PRO A 22 -0.82 8.53 4.33
C PRO A 22 -1.96 9.52 4.08
N PRO A 23 -2.56 9.52 2.87
CA PRO A 23 -3.77 10.30 2.62
C PRO A 23 -4.88 9.91 3.60
N ARG A 24 -5.68 10.89 4.02
CA ARG A 24 -6.78 10.69 4.96
C ARG A 24 -8.08 11.04 4.27
N LEU A 25 -8.97 10.06 4.11
CA LEU A 25 -10.29 10.27 3.51
C LEU A 25 -11.18 11.12 4.44
N GLY A 26 -11.17 10.83 5.74
CA GLY A 26 -12.00 11.53 6.73
C GLY A 26 -13.40 10.94 6.90
N ARG A 27 -13.81 10.08 5.96
CA ARG A 27 -15.08 9.37 5.88
C ARG A 27 -14.89 8.06 5.12
N GLY A 28 -15.76 7.07 5.30
CA GLY A 28 -15.55 5.74 4.73
C GLY A 28 -16.14 5.56 3.33
N TRP A 29 -17.27 6.21 3.04
CA TRP A 29 -18.02 6.00 1.80
C TRP A 29 -17.28 6.26 0.46
N PRO A 30 -16.26 7.14 0.34
CA PRO A 30 -15.54 7.36 -0.91
C PRO A 30 -14.67 6.19 -1.37
N ALA A 31 -14.52 5.14 -0.55
CA ALA A 31 -13.80 3.94 -0.91
C ALA A 31 -14.57 2.67 -0.51
N ALA A 32 -14.43 1.62 -1.33
CA ALA A 32 -15.16 0.37 -1.19
C ALA A 32 -14.47 -0.79 -1.93
N PRO A 33 -14.75 -2.05 -1.57
CA PRO A 33 -14.27 -3.22 -2.31
C PRO A 33 -14.79 -3.33 -3.75
N ASP A 34 -15.78 -2.53 -4.14
CA ASP A 34 -16.36 -2.53 -5.49
C ASP A 34 -16.58 -1.12 -6.06
N ALA A 35 -16.22 -0.92 -7.33
CA ALA A 35 -16.38 0.37 -8.01
C ALA A 35 -17.85 0.75 -8.24
N ALA A 36 -18.74 -0.24 -8.42
CA ALA A 36 -20.15 0.00 -8.72
C ALA A 36 -20.87 0.69 -7.55
N SER A 37 -20.62 0.25 -6.31
CA SER A 37 -21.17 0.93 -5.13
C SER A 37 -20.66 2.36 -5.00
N LEU A 38 -19.41 2.66 -5.35
CA LEU A 38 -18.89 4.04 -5.33
C LEU A 38 -19.63 4.96 -6.32
N LYS A 39 -19.89 4.47 -7.54
CA LYS A 39 -20.69 5.21 -8.53
C LYS A 39 -22.13 5.42 -8.04
N ALA A 40 -22.76 4.38 -7.47
CA ALA A 40 -24.10 4.49 -6.90
C ALA A 40 -24.17 5.44 -5.69
N ARG A 41 -23.14 5.46 -4.84
CA ARG A 41 -23.02 6.41 -3.71
C ARG A 41 -22.91 7.85 -4.20
N TRP A 42 -22.09 8.07 -5.23
CA TRP A 42 -22.00 9.38 -5.87
C TRP A 42 -23.34 9.85 -6.43
N ASP A 43 -24.05 8.98 -7.16
CA ASP A 43 -25.37 9.30 -7.70
C ASP A 43 -26.40 9.59 -6.61
N ALA A 44 -26.38 8.85 -5.50
CA ALA A 44 -27.25 9.09 -4.35
C ALA A 44 -26.93 10.45 -3.69
N LEU A 45 -25.65 10.79 -3.53
CA LEU A 45 -25.23 12.09 -3.01
C LEU A 45 -25.70 13.24 -3.90
N LEU A 46 -25.59 13.10 -5.24
CA LEU A 46 -26.01 14.14 -6.18
C LEU A 46 -27.53 14.24 -6.37
N LYS A 47 -28.30 13.21 -5.99
CA LYS A 47 -29.77 13.29 -5.97
C LYS A 47 -30.31 13.99 -4.72
N ALA A 48 -29.56 13.97 -3.63
CA ALA A 48 -29.91 14.71 -2.42
C ALA A 48 -29.66 16.20 -2.60
N GLU A 49 -30.42 17.03 -1.89
CA GLU A 49 -30.33 18.49 -1.92
C GLU A 49 -30.21 19.07 -0.51
N GLY A 50 -29.64 20.27 -0.41
CA GLY A 50 -29.59 21.05 0.82
C GLY A 50 -29.08 20.24 2.04
N PRO A 51 -29.82 20.24 3.16
CA PRO A 51 -29.42 19.53 4.38
C PRO A 51 -29.20 18.02 4.21
N ASP A 52 -29.97 17.36 3.34
CA ASP A 52 -29.85 15.91 3.13
C ASP A 52 -28.54 15.56 2.43
N ARG A 53 -28.14 16.35 1.43
CA ARG A 53 -26.82 16.19 0.78
C ARG A 53 -25.69 16.41 1.79
N GLU A 54 -25.84 17.40 2.66
CA GLU A 54 -24.84 17.69 3.68
C GLU A 54 -24.73 16.56 4.70
N ALA A 55 -25.84 15.99 5.16
CA ALA A 55 -25.85 14.83 6.04
C ALA A 55 -25.19 13.60 5.38
N LEU A 56 -25.57 13.26 4.14
CA LEU A 56 -24.99 12.14 3.39
C LEU A 56 -23.49 12.29 3.14
N PHE A 57 -23.01 13.52 2.97
CA PHE A 57 -21.60 13.77 2.71
C PHE A 57 -20.69 13.45 3.89
N GLU A 58 -21.21 13.52 5.12
CA GLU A 58 -20.45 13.42 6.38
C GLU A 58 -19.34 14.49 6.47
N PRO A 59 -19.70 15.77 6.70
CA PRO A 59 -18.75 16.87 6.76
C PRO A 59 -17.75 16.67 7.90
N THR A 60 -16.49 16.99 7.64
CA THR A 60 -15.44 17.03 8.66
C THR A 60 -14.99 18.48 8.83
N ARG A 61 -14.13 18.72 9.83
CA ARG A 61 -13.43 20.01 9.94
C ARG A 61 -12.60 20.39 8.70
N SER A 62 -12.22 19.41 7.87
CA SER A 62 -11.32 19.60 6.74
C SER A 62 -12.06 19.72 5.41
N ARG A 63 -13.23 19.07 5.29
CA ARG A 63 -14.00 18.98 4.05
C ARG A 63 -15.48 19.06 4.35
N THR A 64 -16.15 19.99 3.68
CA THR A 64 -17.60 20.16 3.64
C THR A 64 -18.06 20.19 2.18
N PRO A 65 -19.37 20.07 1.89
CA PRO A 65 -19.87 20.23 0.52
C PRO A 65 -19.55 21.61 -0.10
N GLN A 66 -19.22 22.60 0.72
CA GLN A 66 -18.87 23.96 0.31
C GLN A 66 -17.37 24.18 0.16
N SER A 67 -16.55 23.14 0.39
CA SER A 67 -15.11 23.18 0.15
C SER A 67 -14.82 23.20 -1.35
N ALA A 68 -14.04 24.20 -1.79
CA ALA A 68 -13.42 24.20 -3.10
C ALA A 68 -11.94 23.88 -2.95
N VAL A 69 -11.44 22.96 -3.77
CA VAL A 69 -10.06 22.49 -3.74
C VAL A 69 -9.56 22.30 -5.16
N GLY A 70 -8.25 22.41 -5.36
CA GLY A 70 -7.64 22.09 -6.64
C GLY A 70 -7.81 20.62 -6.99
N GLN A 71 -7.70 20.33 -8.27
CA GLN A 71 -7.78 18.98 -8.83
C GLN A 71 -6.71 18.06 -8.23
N LEU A 72 -7.03 16.78 -8.06
CA LEU A 72 -5.99 15.80 -7.73
C LEU A 72 -5.04 15.66 -8.93
N PRO A 73 -3.72 15.75 -8.72
CA PRO A 73 -2.77 15.61 -9.81
C PRO A 73 -2.95 14.29 -10.57
N GLY A 74 -2.93 14.37 -11.91
CA GLY A 74 -3.11 13.21 -12.80
C GLY A 74 -4.53 12.63 -12.83
N ARG A 75 -5.52 13.32 -12.27
CA ARG A 75 -6.92 12.86 -12.22
C ARG A 75 -7.85 13.87 -12.86
N HIS A 76 -8.88 13.37 -13.52
CA HIS A 76 -9.99 14.18 -14.00
C HIS A 76 -11.08 14.19 -12.93
N GLY A 77 -11.30 15.34 -12.31
CA GLY A 77 -12.29 15.54 -11.26
C GLY A 77 -12.65 17.01 -11.12
N GLY A 78 -13.82 17.28 -10.52
CA GLY A 78 -14.34 18.64 -10.35
C GLY A 78 -13.60 19.43 -9.28
N THR A 79 -13.37 20.72 -9.53
CA THR A 79 -12.76 21.68 -8.61
C THR A 79 -13.80 22.60 -7.96
N GLU A 80 -15.04 22.56 -8.44
CA GLU A 80 -16.16 23.30 -7.92
C GLU A 80 -16.63 22.75 -6.58
N LYS A 81 -17.23 23.59 -5.74
CA LYS A 81 -17.91 23.15 -4.52
C LYS A 81 -18.88 22.01 -4.81
N LEU A 82 -18.76 20.91 -4.07
CA LEU A 82 -19.60 19.72 -4.23
C LEU A 82 -21.11 20.00 -4.06
N ALA A 83 -21.46 21.04 -3.30
CA ALA A 83 -22.84 21.53 -3.18
C ALA A 83 -23.46 21.95 -4.53
N ARG A 84 -22.63 22.31 -5.52
CA ARG A 84 -23.05 22.68 -6.89
C ARG A 84 -22.67 21.62 -7.93
N ALA A 85 -22.05 20.52 -7.52
CA ALA A 85 -21.63 19.49 -8.45
C ALA A 85 -22.85 18.82 -9.10
N THR A 86 -22.76 18.65 -10.42
CA THR A 86 -23.75 17.94 -11.26
C THR A 86 -23.08 16.92 -12.18
N GLY A 87 -21.75 16.84 -12.16
CA GLY A 87 -20.96 15.98 -13.04
C GLY A 87 -21.03 14.49 -12.66
N PRO A 88 -20.64 13.61 -13.58
CA PRO A 88 -20.56 12.17 -13.31
C PRO A 88 -19.50 11.88 -12.23
N CYS A 89 -19.62 10.71 -11.60
CA CYS A 89 -18.59 10.21 -10.70
C CYS A 89 -17.26 10.08 -11.46
N ALA A 90 -16.16 10.57 -10.87
CA ALA A 90 -14.83 10.30 -11.37
C ALA A 90 -14.59 8.78 -11.39
N GLU A 91 -13.93 8.26 -12.44
CA GLU A 91 -13.71 6.82 -12.54
C GLU A 91 -12.93 6.33 -11.32
N PRO A 92 -13.49 5.39 -10.52
CA PRO A 92 -12.81 4.89 -9.35
C PRO A 92 -11.46 4.25 -9.69
N VAL A 93 -10.47 4.50 -8.85
CA VAL A 93 -9.11 3.98 -9.02
C VAL A 93 -8.77 2.98 -7.93
N ARG A 94 -7.86 2.05 -8.24
CA ARG A 94 -7.34 1.10 -7.25
C ARG A 94 -6.40 1.80 -6.28
N VAL A 95 -6.55 1.48 -4.99
CA VAL A 95 -5.71 1.94 -3.89
C VAL A 95 -5.49 0.82 -2.89
N LEU A 96 -4.36 0.84 -2.18
CA LEU A 96 -4.12 -0.10 -1.09
C LEU A 96 -4.79 0.42 0.19
N ARG A 97 -5.95 -0.14 0.55
CA ARG A 97 -6.78 0.34 1.67
C ARG A 97 -6.30 -0.22 3.02
N ALA A 98 -5.83 -1.46 3.02
CA ALA A 98 -5.20 -2.14 4.15
C ALA A 98 -4.08 -3.06 3.62
N PRO A 99 -3.20 -3.62 4.47
CA PRO A 99 -2.17 -4.56 4.01
C PRO A 99 -2.76 -5.67 3.15
N TYR A 100 -2.25 -5.80 1.92
CA TYR A 100 -2.70 -6.75 0.90
C TYR A 100 -4.17 -6.63 0.44
N ASP A 101 -4.90 -5.61 0.88
CA ASP A 101 -6.28 -5.35 0.48
C ASP A 101 -6.35 -4.10 -0.41
N GLU A 102 -6.28 -4.35 -1.71
CA GLU A 102 -6.58 -3.35 -2.70
C GLU A 102 -8.09 -3.19 -2.89
N GLN A 103 -8.54 -1.95 -2.85
CA GLN A 103 -9.93 -1.55 -3.01
C GLN A 103 -10.05 -0.41 -4.04
N TRP A 104 -11.26 0.11 -4.21
CA TRP A 104 -11.55 1.24 -5.07
C TRP A 104 -11.70 2.52 -4.26
N LEU A 105 -11.32 3.65 -4.85
CA LEU A 105 -11.48 5.00 -4.31
C LEU A 105 -12.00 5.92 -5.42
N ILE A 106 -12.95 6.80 -5.10
CA ILE A 106 -13.29 7.94 -5.98
C ILE A 106 -12.15 8.98 -5.87
N PRO A 107 -11.36 9.22 -6.93
CA PRO A 107 -10.20 10.11 -6.87
C PRO A 107 -10.61 11.58 -7.00
N ASP A 108 -11.43 12.06 -6.05
CA ASP A 108 -11.89 13.44 -6.00
C ASP A 108 -11.41 14.12 -4.70
N HIS A 109 -10.64 15.21 -4.85
CA HIS A 109 -10.02 15.90 -3.72
C HIS A 109 -11.06 16.46 -2.72
N ARG A 110 -12.27 16.77 -3.20
CA ARG A 110 -13.37 17.28 -2.35
C ARG A 110 -13.82 16.23 -1.33
N LEU A 111 -13.61 14.96 -1.64
CA LEU A 111 -13.95 13.82 -0.78
C LEU A 111 -12.84 13.44 0.21
N ILE A 112 -11.64 14.02 0.08
CA ILE A 112 -10.43 13.59 0.81
C ILE A 112 -9.93 14.69 1.74
N ASP A 113 -10.04 14.45 3.04
CA ASP A 113 -9.61 15.35 4.11
C ASP A 113 -8.14 15.81 4.03
N ALA A 114 -7.22 14.92 3.67
CA ALA A 114 -5.83 15.23 3.40
C ALA A 114 -5.34 14.39 2.22
N ALA A 115 -5.34 14.97 1.02
CA ALA A 115 -5.09 14.21 -0.21
C ALA A 115 -3.63 13.86 -0.47
N ARG A 116 -2.68 14.63 0.06
CA ARG A 116 -1.24 14.50 -0.25
C ARG A 116 -0.98 14.55 -1.77
N PRO A 117 -1.29 15.67 -2.46
CA PRO A 117 -1.12 15.81 -3.91
C PRO A 117 0.25 15.35 -4.43
N GLU A 118 1.30 15.52 -3.64
CA GLU A 118 2.65 15.05 -3.92
C GLU A 118 2.77 13.53 -4.19
N LEU A 119 1.93 12.70 -3.57
CA LEU A 119 1.89 11.26 -3.86
C LEU A 119 1.13 10.95 -5.16
N TRP A 120 0.10 11.74 -5.46
CA TRP A 120 -0.68 11.61 -6.71
C TRP A 120 0.16 12.01 -7.93
N ARG A 121 0.99 13.05 -7.81
CA ARG A 121 1.87 13.52 -8.89
C ARG A 121 2.82 12.44 -9.38
N VAL A 122 3.35 11.63 -8.47
CA VAL A 122 4.33 10.59 -8.78
C VAL A 122 3.69 9.21 -8.94
N ALA A 123 2.36 9.11 -8.90
CA ALA A 123 1.64 7.86 -9.06
C ALA A 123 1.48 7.51 -10.54
N ASP A 124 2.29 6.58 -11.02
CA ASP A 124 2.22 6.01 -12.36
C ASP A 124 2.57 4.51 -12.34
N GLU A 125 2.61 3.88 -13.51
CA GLU A 125 2.90 2.44 -13.67
C GLU A 125 4.34 2.05 -13.27
N ARG A 126 5.26 3.01 -13.19
CA ARG A 126 6.66 2.79 -12.80
C ARG A 126 6.86 2.97 -11.30
N GLN A 127 5.95 3.62 -10.61
CA GLN A 127 6.07 3.92 -9.19
C GLN A 127 5.92 2.67 -8.31
N VAL A 128 6.70 2.65 -7.24
CA VAL A 128 6.51 1.72 -6.12
C VAL A 128 6.45 2.53 -4.83
N PHE A 129 5.35 2.39 -4.10
CA PHE A 129 5.20 3.00 -2.78
C PHE A 129 5.59 2.00 -1.70
N VAL A 130 6.56 2.37 -0.87
CA VAL A 130 6.93 1.62 0.33
C VAL A 130 6.15 2.16 1.50
N VAL A 131 5.44 1.31 2.22
CA VAL A 131 4.68 1.67 3.42
C VAL A 131 5.37 1.05 4.62
N GLU A 132 5.71 1.88 5.59
CA GLU A 132 6.13 1.40 6.91
C GLU A 132 4.92 0.75 7.59
N ALA A 133 4.98 -0.56 7.85
CA ALA A 133 3.90 -1.25 8.54
C ALA A 133 3.83 -0.77 10.00
N ALA A 134 2.63 -0.87 10.60
CA ALA A 134 2.51 -0.68 12.04
C ALA A 134 3.41 -1.69 12.75
N ILE A 135 4.28 -1.21 13.64
CA ILE A 135 5.11 -2.08 14.48
C ILE A 135 4.15 -2.77 15.45
N ALA A 136 3.80 -4.01 15.13
CA ALA A 136 3.18 -4.90 16.10
C ALA A 136 4.30 -5.46 17.02
N PRO A 137 3.97 -6.06 18.18
CA PRO A 137 4.96 -6.56 19.13
C PRO A 137 6.00 -7.45 18.44
N ALA A 138 7.22 -7.55 18.98
CA ALA A 138 8.34 -8.25 18.33
C ALA A 138 8.04 -9.70 17.88
N ASP A 139 7.00 -10.33 18.45
CA ASP A 139 6.57 -11.70 18.15
C ASP A 139 5.52 -11.80 17.02
N SER A 140 5.04 -10.67 16.50
CA SER A 140 4.11 -10.64 15.37
C SER A 140 4.89 -10.80 14.07
N GLY A 141 4.92 -12.02 13.52
CA GLY A 141 5.72 -12.38 12.34
C GLY A 141 5.31 -11.73 11.01
N GLY A 142 4.65 -10.57 11.03
CA GLY A 142 4.25 -9.82 9.85
C GLY A 142 5.38 -9.01 9.23
N PRO A 143 5.22 -8.54 7.97
CA PRO A 143 6.21 -7.72 7.30
C PRO A 143 6.35 -6.34 7.95
N LEU A 144 7.58 -5.82 8.05
CA LEU A 144 7.85 -4.46 8.54
C LEU A 144 7.62 -3.39 7.47
N LEU A 145 7.71 -3.77 6.20
CA LEU A 145 7.49 -2.93 5.03
C LEU A 145 6.49 -3.60 4.09
N LEU A 146 5.61 -2.81 3.49
CA LEU A 146 4.79 -3.22 2.37
C LEU A 146 5.24 -2.46 1.13
N ALA A 147 5.17 -3.10 -0.03
CA ALA A 147 5.36 -2.45 -1.31
C ALA A 147 4.06 -2.50 -2.13
N SER A 148 3.71 -1.41 -2.78
CA SER A 148 2.50 -1.32 -3.60
C SER A 148 2.76 -0.56 -4.89
N GLY A 149 2.19 -1.06 -6.00
CA GLY A 149 2.14 -0.33 -7.27
C GLY A 149 0.99 0.70 -7.34
N VAL A 150 0.04 0.65 -6.39
CA VAL A 150 -1.07 1.60 -6.29
C VAL A 150 -0.90 2.50 -5.08
N LEU A 151 -1.59 3.64 -5.06
CA LEU A 151 -1.49 4.61 -3.97
C LEU A 151 -1.95 3.98 -2.64
N PRO A 152 -1.11 3.97 -1.58
CA PRO A 152 -1.51 3.41 -0.30
C PRO A 152 -2.20 4.43 0.61
N LEU A 153 -3.26 3.97 1.29
CA LEU A 153 -3.99 4.67 2.34
C LEU A 153 -3.76 4.06 3.73
N VAL A 154 -2.88 3.05 3.81
CA VAL A 154 -2.58 2.27 5.01
C VAL A 154 -1.94 3.17 6.08
N ARG A 155 -2.40 3.06 7.32
CA ARG A 155 -1.96 3.86 8.49
C ARG A 155 -1.46 2.93 9.61
N PRO A 156 -0.63 3.40 10.56
CA PRO A 156 -0.18 4.79 10.78
C PRO A 156 1.20 5.15 10.18
N GLY A 157 1.94 4.19 9.60
CA GLY A 157 3.31 4.42 9.14
C GLY A 157 3.44 5.35 7.94
N ARG A 158 4.67 5.74 7.60
CA ARG A 158 4.94 6.66 6.48
C ARG A 158 5.00 5.93 5.15
N ILE A 159 4.68 6.66 4.09
CA ILE A 159 4.83 6.23 2.70
C ILE A 159 6.11 6.83 2.15
N ARG A 160 6.96 6.00 1.53
CA ARG A 160 8.19 6.39 0.85
C ARG A 160 8.07 5.97 -0.62
N PRO A 161 7.75 6.88 -1.54
CA PRO A 161 7.79 6.59 -2.97
C PRO A 161 9.22 6.21 -3.38
N LEU A 162 9.38 5.24 -4.28
CA LEU A 162 10.68 4.86 -4.80
C LEU A 162 11.24 5.93 -5.75
N TYR A 163 10.37 6.65 -6.47
CA TYR A 163 10.76 7.70 -7.41
C TYR A 163 10.17 9.04 -7.04
N ARG A 164 11.00 10.09 -7.05
CA ARG A 164 10.64 11.48 -6.73
C ARG A 164 9.97 12.21 -7.90
N ARG A 165 10.03 11.62 -9.10
CA ARG A 165 9.38 12.10 -10.31
C ARG A 165 8.61 10.99 -11.03
N PRO A 166 7.62 11.36 -11.86
CA PRO A 166 6.99 10.43 -12.80
C PRO A 166 8.00 9.78 -13.76
N GLY A 167 7.56 8.69 -14.41
CA GLY A 167 8.34 7.92 -15.37
C GLY A 167 9.41 7.04 -14.75
N GLY A 168 9.40 6.86 -13.42
CA GLY A 168 10.45 6.10 -12.72
C GLY A 168 11.78 6.85 -12.68
N THR A 169 11.76 8.18 -12.60
CA THR A 169 12.95 9.02 -12.64
C THR A 169 13.26 9.62 -11.26
N GLU A 170 14.53 9.99 -11.04
CA GLU A 170 15.02 10.56 -9.77
C GLU A 170 14.65 9.68 -8.55
N PRO A 171 15.36 8.55 -8.32
CA PRO A 171 15.05 7.66 -7.22
C PRO A 171 15.15 8.37 -5.87
N ASN A 172 14.23 8.05 -4.97
CA ASN A 172 14.24 8.47 -3.58
C ASN A 172 15.26 7.65 -2.78
N LEU A 173 16.53 7.81 -3.14
CA LEU A 173 17.66 7.26 -2.42
C LEU A 173 18.52 8.41 -1.87
N ALA A 174 19.25 8.18 -0.78
CA ALA A 174 20.23 9.13 -0.28
C ALA A 174 21.20 9.54 -1.40
N PRO A 175 21.42 10.84 -1.64
CA PRO A 175 22.40 11.28 -2.63
C PRO A 175 23.78 10.67 -2.36
N GLY A 176 24.44 10.13 -3.38
CA GLY A 176 25.73 9.44 -3.26
C GLY A 176 25.64 7.97 -2.83
N LEU A 177 24.48 7.48 -2.34
CA LEU A 177 24.34 6.08 -1.93
C LEU A 177 24.59 5.09 -3.07
N SER A 178 24.01 5.33 -4.25
CA SER A 178 24.19 4.45 -5.40
C SER A 178 25.64 4.36 -5.86
N ASP A 179 26.38 5.47 -5.77
CA ASP A 179 27.78 5.53 -6.19
C ASP A 179 28.65 4.81 -5.14
N HIS A 180 28.40 5.05 -3.84
CA HIS A 180 29.05 4.32 -2.76
C HIS A 180 28.80 2.80 -2.85
N LEU A 181 27.56 2.36 -3.10
CA LEU A 181 27.25 0.95 -3.31
C LEU A 181 27.96 0.38 -4.55
N THR A 182 28.14 1.19 -5.60
CA THR A 182 28.89 0.78 -6.80
C THR A 182 30.34 0.48 -6.47
N ASP A 183 30.99 1.35 -5.68
CA ASP A 183 32.37 1.16 -5.28
C ASP A 183 32.56 -0.07 -4.39
N ARG A 184 31.58 -0.34 -3.51
CA ARG A 184 31.63 -1.47 -2.56
C ARG A 184 31.28 -2.82 -3.21
N LEU A 185 30.31 -2.84 -4.14
CA LEU A 185 29.80 -4.07 -4.77
C LEU A 185 30.44 -4.39 -6.12
N GLY A 186 31.13 -3.41 -6.74
CA GLY A 186 31.74 -3.55 -8.07
C GLY A 186 30.74 -3.41 -9.23
N HIS A 187 29.47 -3.14 -8.97
CA HIS A 187 28.45 -2.84 -9.97
C HIS A 187 27.43 -1.84 -9.42
N ARG A 188 26.79 -1.07 -10.30
CA ARG A 188 25.75 -0.12 -9.89
C ARG A 188 24.42 -0.85 -9.66
N PRO A 189 23.86 -0.90 -8.44
CA PRO A 189 22.55 -1.50 -8.22
C PRO A 189 21.45 -0.59 -8.77
N ASP A 190 20.41 -1.19 -9.35
CA ASP A 190 19.21 -0.44 -9.73
C ASP A 190 18.46 0.04 -8.48
N PRO A 191 17.66 1.12 -8.54
CA PRO A 191 16.86 1.57 -7.40
C PRO A 191 15.92 0.48 -6.85
N LEU A 192 15.38 -0.36 -7.72
CA LEU A 192 14.57 -1.52 -7.34
C LEU A 192 15.36 -2.59 -6.57
N ASP A 193 16.68 -2.70 -6.80
CA ASP A 193 17.53 -3.65 -6.09
C ASP A 193 17.78 -3.20 -4.66
N VAL A 194 18.00 -1.90 -4.46
CA VAL A 194 18.10 -1.32 -3.12
C VAL A 194 16.79 -1.51 -2.35
N LEU A 195 15.64 -1.31 -3.01
CA LEU A 195 14.33 -1.58 -2.41
C LEU A 195 14.14 -3.08 -2.10
N ALA A 196 14.46 -3.96 -3.06
CA ALA A 196 14.37 -5.40 -2.89
C ALA A 196 15.18 -5.87 -1.68
N TRP A 197 16.45 -5.43 -1.58
CA TRP A 197 17.29 -5.66 -0.41
C TRP A 197 16.63 -5.16 0.87
N ALA A 198 16.13 -3.92 0.88
CA ALA A 198 15.50 -3.34 2.06
C ALA A 198 14.28 -4.14 2.55
N LEU A 199 13.48 -4.71 1.65
CA LEU A 199 12.29 -5.51 2.00
C LEU A 199 12.63 -6.77 2.81
N VAL A 200 13.82 -7.34 2.62
CA VAL A 200 14.23 -8.61 3.26
C VAL A 200 15.26 -8.43 4.37
N ALA A 201 16.02 -7.33 4.34
CA ALA A 201 17.05 -7.04 5.34
C ALA A 201 16.55 -6.14 6.48
N VAL A 202 15.40 -5.48 6.33
CA VAL A 202 14.86 -4.56 7.35
C VAL A 202 14.67 -5.27 8.70
N ARG A 203 15.11 -4.60 9.77
CA ARG A 203 15.00 -5.05 11.15
C ARG A 203 13.99 -4.22 11.94
N PRO A 204 13.50 -4.70 13.10
CA PRO A 204 12.72 -3.88 14.02
C PRO A 204 13.41 -2.54 14.31
N GLY A 205 12.65 -1.44 14.33
CA GLY A 205 13.21 -0.08 14.36
C GLY A 205 13.50 0.53 12.99
N LEU A 206 13.21 -0.21 11.90
CA LEU A 206 13.38 0.21 10.51
C LEU A 206 14.85 0.52 10.15
N SER A 207 15.80 -0.16 10.78
CA SER A 207 17.18 -0.22 10.29
C SER A 207 17.28 -1.21 9.13
N VAL A 208 18.13 -0.90 8.17
CA VAL A 208 18.38 -1.70 6.97
C VAL A 208 19.88 -1.96 6.90
N PRO A 209 20.37 -3.06 7.46
CA PRO A 209 21.78 -3.41 7.37
C PRO A 209 22.14 -3.65 5.91
N LEU A 210 23.17 -2.95 5.44
CA LEU A 210 23.72 -3.06 4.10
C LEU A 210 24.97 -3.94 4.14
N THR A 211 25.28 -4.59 3.03
CA THR A 211 26.48 -5.43 2.89
C THR A 211 27.33 -4.96 1.72
N ALA A 212 28.65 -5.06 1.87
CA ALA A 212 29.63 -4.93 0.79
C ALA A 212 30.07 -6.30 0.24
N ASP A 213 29.41 -7.39 0.62
CA ASP A 213 29.59 -8.72 0.04
C ASP A 213 28.69 -8.87 -1.21
N PRO A 214 29.27 -8.94 -2.44
CA PRO A 214 28.48 -8.98 -3.66
C PRO A 214 27.61 -10.23 -3.81
N GLU A 215 28.06 -11.39 -3.29
CA GLU A 215 27.31 -12.64 -3.37
C GLU A 215 26.10 -12.58 -2.45
N LEU A 216 26.31 -12.11 -1.21
CA LEU A 216 25.22 -11.92 -0.26
C LEU A 216 24.22 -10.87 -0.77
N TRP A 217 24.71 -9.74 -1.29
CA TRP A 217 23.87 -8.70 -1.90
C TRP A 217 22.99 -9.30 -3.00
N SER A 218 23.58 -10.02 -3.96
CA SER A 218 22.84 -10.65 -5.06
C SER A 218 21.76 -11.60 -4.56
N ARG A 219 22.07 -12.46 -3.57
CA ARG A 219 21.11 -13.40 -2.99
C ARG A 219 19.95 -12.67 -2.29
N GLY A 220 20.25 -11.64 -1.51
CA GLY A 220 19.24 -10.84 -0.84
C GLY A 220 18.36 -10.05 -1.82
N VAL A 221 18.95 -9.49 -2.88
CA VAL A 221 18.21 -8.81 -3.95
C VAL A 221 17.29 -9.77 -4.70
N GLU A 222 17.74 -10.99 -5.02
CA GLU A 222 16.89 -11.99 -5.68
C GLU A 222 15.66 -12.35 -4.81
N LEU A 223 15.89 -12.62 -3.52
CA LEU A 223 14.83 -12.88 -2.56
C LEU A 223 13.89 -11.67 -2.43
N GLY A 224 14.45 -10.47 -2.35
CA GLY A 224 13.73 -9.22 -2.24
C GLY A 224 12.87 -8.91 -3.47
N ARG A 225 13.37 -9.18 -4.67
CA ARG A 225 12.61 -9.04 -5.92
C ARG A 225 11.42 -9.99 -5.93
N ARG A 226 11.59 -11.22 -5.41
CA ARG A 226 10.50 -12.18 -5.24
C ARG A 226 9.43 -11.67 -4.27
N VAL A 227 9.84 -11.13 -3.12
CA VAL A 227 8.92 -10.51 -2.13
C VAL A 227 8.19 -9.32 -2.75
N LEU A 228 8.92 -8.43 -3.43
CA LEU A 228 8.37 -7.24 -4.09
C LEU A 228 7.29 -7.60 -5.11
N TRP A 229 7.54 -8.59 -5.97
CA TRP A 229 6.56 -9.08 -6.95
C TRP A 229 5.30 -9.64 -6.27
N LEU A 230 5.46 -10.44 -5.20
CA LEU A 230 4.32 -10.97 -4.44
C LEU A 230 3.48 -9.87 -3.79
N MET A 231 4.12 -8.82 -3.24
CA MET A 231 3.41 -7.70 -2.62
C MET A 231 2.70 -6.81 -3.63
N ARG A 232 3.33 -6.54 -4.79
CA ARG A 232 2.76 -5.71 -5.86
C ARG A 232 1.66 -6.41 -6.64
N ARG A 233 1.68 -7.74 -6.69
CA ARG A 233 0.71 -8.57 -7.41
C ARG A 233 0.55 -8.13 -8.88
N ASP A 234 1.65 -7.64 -9.47
CA ASP A 234 1.69 -7.17 -10.84
C ASP A 234 2.18 -8.27 -11.80
N GLY A 235 1.73 -8.17 -13.05
CA GLY A 235 2.09 -9.14 -14.08
C GLY A 235 1.43 -10.51 -13.89
N GLU A 236 2.22 -11.57 -14.02
CA GLU A 236 1.71 -12.94 -13.94
C GLU A 236 1.25 -13.31 -12.53
N ARG A 237 0.10 -13.97 -12.42
CA ARG A 237 -0.40 -14.42 -11.12
C ARG A 237 0.48 -15.52 -10.54
N PRO A 238 0.88 -15.44 -9.25
CA PRO A 238 1.61 -16.50 -8.60
C PRO A 238 0.82 -17.80 -8.57
N LYS A 239 1.56 -18.91 -8.57
CA LYS A 239 1.02 -20.27 -8.46
C LYS A 239 1.72 -20.97 -7.30
N LEU A 240 0.95 -21.63 -6.44
CA LEU A 240 1.54 -22.51 -5.43
C LEU A 240 2.18 -23.74 -6.09
N PRO A 241 3.37 -24.15 -5.63
CA PRO A 241 4.03 -25.37 -6.12
C PRO A 241 3.24 -26.63 -5.73
N GLY A 242 3.60 -27.77 -6.34
CA GLY A 242 3.11 -29.08 -5.92
C GLY A 242 1.60 -29.32 -6.09
N GLY A 243 0.92 -28.57 -6.97
CA GLY A 243 -0.52 -28.75 -7.23
C GLY A 243 -1.43 -28.24 -6.10
N ARG A 244 -0.88 -27.50 -5.13
CA ARG A 244 -1.61 -26.97 -3.96
C ARG A 244 -2.41 -25.70 -4.24
N ARG A 245 -2.83 -25.48 -5.49
CA ARG A 245 -3.59 -24.28 -5.86
C ARG A 245 -4.91 -24.24 -5.07
N PRO A 246 -5.27 -23.12 -4.42
CA PRO A 246 -6.55 -23.02 -3.72
C PRO A 246 -7.71 -23.06 -4.73
N TYR A 247 -8.76 -23.82 -4.42
CA TYR A 247 -9.96 -23.92 -5.23
C TYR A 247 -11.22 -23.87 -4.38
N VAL A 248 -12.32 -23.37 -4.95
CA VAL A 248 -13.65 -23.46 -4.36
C VAL A 248 -14.12 -24.92 -4.42
N ARG A 249 -14.18 -25.58 -3.26
CA ARG A 249 -14.65 -26.97 -3.10
C ARG A 249 -16.15 -27.05 -2.87
N ALA A 250 -16.71 -26.05 -2.21
CA ALA A 250 -18.15 -25.85 -2.08
C ALA A 250 -18.48 -24.40 -2.45
N PRO A 251 -19.53 -24.14 -3.25
CA PRO A 251 -19.91 -22.80 -3.68
C PRO A 251 -20.03 -21.83 -2.50
N LEU A 252 -19.49 -20.62 -2.67
CA LEU A 252 -19.64 -19.58 -1.66
C LEU A 252 -21.09 -19.09 -1.63
N PRO A 253 -21.70 -18.93 -0.45
CA PRO A 253 -23.06 -18.41 -0.35
C PRO A 253 -23.13 -16.99 -0.91
N SER A 254 -24.34 -16.53 -1.25
CA SER A 254 -24.52 -15.19 -1.79
C SER A 254 -24.14 -14.10 -0.79
N ARG A 255 -24.16 -14.36 0.51
CA ARG A 255 -23.86 -13.38 1.55
C ARG A 255 -23.24 -14.04 2.78
N PRO A 256 -21.96 -14.45 2.71
CA PRO A 256 -21.32 -15.09 3.83
C PRO A 256 -21.21 -14.13 5.02
N VAL A 257 -21.45 -14.61 6.23
CA VAL A 257 -21.37 -13.80 7.46
C VAL A 257 -20.24 -14.23 8.39
N ALA A 258 -19.84 -15.51 8.36
CA ALA A 258 -18.73 -16.02 9.15
C ALA A 258 -17.57 -16.49 8.27
N LEU A 259 -16.36 -16.31 8.80
CA LEU A 259 -15.12 -16.86 8.26
C LEU A 259 -14.51 -17.79 9.32
N HIS A 260 -14.31 -19.05 8.96
CA HIS A 260 -13.68 -20.04 9.83
C HIS A 260 -12.56 -20.77 9.09
N TYR A 261 -11.56 -21.25 9.82
CA TYR A 261 -10.46 -22.01 9.24
C TYR A 261 -10.30 -23.34 9.97
N ASP A 262 -10.44 -24.43 9.21
CA ASP A 262 -10.12 -25.77 9.66
C ASP A 262 -8.66 -26.06 9.31
N ARG A 263 -7.80 -26.13 10.33
CA ARG A 263 -6.36 -26.37 10.16
C ARG A 263 -6.06 -27.81 9.75
N THR A 264 -6.88 -28.77 10.16
CA THR A 264 -6.66 -30.20 9.84
C THR A 264 -6.95 -30.45 8.37
N GLU A 265 -8.03 -29.86 7.86
CA GLU A 265 -8.47 -30.00 6.47
C GLU A 265 -7.86 -28.94 5.54
N GLU A 266 -7.02 -28.04 6.06
CA GLU A 266 -6.49 -26.86 5.35
C GLU A 266 -7.60 -26.13 4.57
N THR A 267 -8.73 -25.88 5.22
CA THR A 267 -9.95 -25.42 4.56
C THR A 267 -10.42 -24.10 5.17
N LEU A 268 -10.53 -23.08 4.32
CA LEU A 268 -11.18 -21.82 4.66
C LEU A 268 -12.68 -21.95 4.36
N GLN A 269 -13.49 -21.79 5.41
CA GLN A 269 -14.93 -21.91 5.39
C GLN A 269 -15.58 -20.53 5.44
N LEU A 270 -16.48 -20.27 4.50
CA LEU A 270 -17.28 -19.04 4.42
C LEU A 270 -18.75 -19.47 4.55
N ASP A 271 -19.23 -19.57 5.78
CA ASP A 271 -20.41 -20.36 6.16
C ASP A 271 -20.37 -21.76 5.52
N ASP A 272 -21.33 -22.11 4.66
CA ASP A 272 -21.39 -23.39 3.95
C ASP A 272 -20.39 -23.51 2.78
N GLY A 273 -19.79 -22.39 2.36
CA GLY A 273 -18.79 -22.34 1.29
C GLY A 273 -17.42 -22.83 1.76
N ARG A 274 -16.64 -23.43 0.85
CA ARG A 274 -15.32 -24.02 1.20
C ARG A 274 -14.28 -23.72 0.15
N ILE A 275 -13.10 -23.29 0.59
CA ILE A 275 -11.90 -23.13 -0.24
C ILE A 275 -10.79 -24.01 0.34
N SER A 276 -10.19 -24.86 -0.50
CA SER A 276 -9.11 -25.77 -0.09
C SER A 276 -8.25 -26.22 -1.28
N PRO A 277 -6.93 -26.42 -1.09
CA PRO A 277 -6.19 -26.23 0.17
C PRO A 277 -5.88 -24.75 0.44
N VAL A 278 -5.81 -24.40 1.72
CA VAL A 278 -5.35 -23.11 2.25
C VAL A 278 -4.28 -23.42 3.28
N PRO A 279 -2.98 -23.22 2.98
CA PRO A 279 -1.92 -23.51 3.93
C PRO A 279 -2.11 -22.74 5.25
N PRO A 280 -1.83 -23.35 6.42
CA PRO A 280 -1.98 -22.70 7.71
C PRO A 280 -1.23 -21.37 7.82
N GLU A 281 -0.09 -21.26 7.14
CA GLU A 281 0.75 -20.06 7.13
C GLU A 281 0.10 -18.88 6.40
N ALA A 282 -0.77 -19.15 5.41
CA ALA A 282 -1.57 -18.10 4.76
C ALA A 282 -2.70 -17.62 5.69
N TRP A 283 -3.29 -18.53 6.46
CA TRP A 283 -4.29 -18.19 7.47
C TRP A 283 -3.69 -17.41 8.64
N ASP A 284 -2.54 -17.84 9.15
CA ASP A 284 -1.83 -17.19 10.25
C ASP A 284 -1.09 -15.92 9.85
N PHE A 285 -1.15 -15.53 8.57
CA PHE A 285 -0.44 -14.35 8.09
C PHE A 285 -1.05 -13.08 8.67
N GLU A 286 -0.28 -12.40 9.50
CA GLU A 286 -0.63 -11.11 10.07
C GLU A 286 0.16 -9.95 9.44
N ALA A 287 -0.46 -8.78 9.41
CA ALA A 287 0.19 -7.52 9.10
C ALA A 287 -0.31 -6.45 10.06
N GLY A 288 0.60 -5.83 10.82
CA GLY A 288 0.23 -4.88 11.88
C GLY A 288 -0.60 -5.50 13.00
N GLY A 289 -0.37 -6.78 13.31
CA GLY A 289 -1.08 -7.52 14.37
C GLY A 289 -2.53 -7.92 14.04
N VAL A 290 -2.91 -7.84 12.77
CA VAL A 290 -4.23 -8.25 12.28
C VAL A 290 -4.06 -9.32 11.22
N ARG A 291 -4.85 -10.40 11.32
CA ARG A 291 -4.90 -11.47 10.33
C ARG A 291 -5.43 -10.93 9.01
N VAL A 292 -4.62 -11.08 7.95
CA VAL A 292 -4.89 -10.44 6.65
C VAL A 292 -6.20 -10.95 6.04
N LEU A 293 -6.43 -12.27 6.05
CA LEU A 293 -7.64 -12.87 5.46
C LEU A 293 -8.92 -12.45 6.19
N GLU A 294 -8.88 -12.32 7.51
CA GLU A 294 -10.02 -11.83 8.30
C GLU A 294 -10.34 -10.37 7.99
N GLY A 295 -9.31 -9.50 7.97
CA GLY A 295 -9.49 -8.09 7.62
C GLY A 295 -10.03 -7.89 6.20
N TRP A 296 -9.49 -8.66 5.25
CA TRP A 296 -9.93 -8.65 3.85
C TRP A 296 -11.39 -9.09 3.70
N PHE A 297 -11.82 -10.11 4.44
CA PHE A 297 -13.20 -10.59 4.46
C PHE A 297 -14.15 -9.57 5.12
N ALA A 298 -13.78 -9.05 6.30
CA ALA A 298 -14.57 -8.08 7.03
C ALA A 298 -14.81 -6.78 6.23
N ALA A 299 -13.87 -6.38 5.37
CA ALA A 299 -14.04 -5.24 4.47
C ALA A 299 -15.14 -5.45 3.41
N ARG A 300 -15.35 -6.70 2.96
CA ARG A 300 -16.36 -7.08 1.94
C ARG A 300 -17.70 -7.44 2.57
N MET A 301 -17.66 -8.02 3.76
CA MET A 301 -18.82 -8.41 4.55
C MET A 301 -18.88 -7.64 5.87
N PRO A 302 -18.95 -6.30 5.85
CA PRO A 302 -19.09 -5.54 7.08
C PRO A 302 -20.48 -5.77 7.68
N GLY A 303 -20.61 -5.46 8.97
CA GLY A 303 -21.88 -5.50 9.70
C GLY A 303 -23.00 -4.63 9.09
N PRO A 304 -24.17 -4.56 9.74
CA PRO A 304 -25.23 -3.65 9.30
C PRO A 304 -24.71 -2.20 9.31
N ALA A 305 -24.89 -1.50 8.19
CA ALA A 305 -24.68 -0.06 8.10
C ALA A 305 -26.00 0.65 8.43
N GLU A 306 -25.92 1.88 8.91
CA GLU A 306 -27.09 2.69 9.22
C GLU A 306 -27.92 2.95 7.95
N PRO A 307 -29.22 2.59 7.93
CA PRO A 307 -30.08 2.82 6.77
C PRO A 307 -30.11 4.29 6.35
N GLY A 308 -30.07 4.53 5.05
CA GLY A 308 -30.07 5.89 4.50
C GLY A 308 -28.68 6.54 4.39
N THR A 309 -27.62 5.93 4.92
CA THR A 309 -26.23 6.40 4.70
C THR A 309 -25.70 5.94 3.35
N LEU A 310 -24.66 6.62 2.84
CA LEU A 310 -23.95 6.20 1.63
C LEU A 310 -23.24 4.85 1.83
N GLU A 311 -22.73 4.57 3.03
CA GLU A 311 -22.08 3.28 3.33
C GLU A 311 -23.04 2.09 3.26
N ALA A 312 -24.33 2.30 3.48
CA ALA A 312 -25.35 1.28 3.30
C ALA A 312 -25.55 0.86 1.83
N ILE A 313 -25.12 1.68 0.87
CA ILE A 313 -25.06 1.33 -0.55
C ILE A 313 -23.84 0.43 -0.76
N ARG A 314 -24.10 -0.86 -0.94
CA ARG A 314 -23.11 -1.94 -1.09
C ARG A 314 -23.67 -3.07 -1.96
N PRO A 315 -22.84 -4.00 -2.44
CA PRO A 315 -23.32 -5.17 -3.16
C PRO A 315 -24.30 -5.98 -2.31
N ALA A 316 -25.42 -6.38 -2.91
CA ALA A 316 -26.40 -7.25 -2.24
C ALA A 316 -25.88 -8.69 -2.08
N THR A 317 -24.97 -9.10 -2.96
CA THR A 317 -24.41 -10.45 -3.03
C THR A 317 -22.89 -10.43 -3.22
N TRP A 318 -22.25 -11.54 -2.85
CA TRP A 318 -20.85 -11.84 -3.09
C TRP A 318 -20.51 -11.74 -4.57
N GLN A 319 -19.42 -11.04 -4.90
CA GLN A 319 -18.98 -10.87 -6.28
C GLN A 319 -18.00 -11.97 -6.70
N GLN A 320 -18.09 -12.43 -7.95
CA GLN A 320 -17.13 -13.42 -8.50
C GLN A 320 -15.69 -12.91 -8.49
N THR A 321 -15.51 -11.59 -8.66
CA THR A 321 -14.21 -10.91 -8.56
C THR A 321 -13.60 -11.10 -7.18
N TRP A 322 -14.39 -11.03 -6.10
CA TRP A 322 -13.91 -11.26 -4.73
C TRP A 322 -13.43 -12.69 -4.53
N THR A 323 -14.10 -13.70 -5.10
CA THR A 323 -13.57 -15.08 -5.08
C THR A 323 -12.20 -15.15 -5.73
N SER A 324 -12.03 -14.52 -6.89
CA SER A 324 -10.75 -14.53 -7.61
C SER A 324 -9.64 -13.82 -6.83
N GLU A 325 -9.95 -12.66 -6.25
CA GLU A 325 -9.05 -11.91 -5.37
C GLU A 325 -8.68 -12.72 -4.12
N LEU A 326 -9.62 -13.43 -3.50
CA LEU A 326 -9.37 -14.26 -2.31
C LEU A 326 -8.42 -15.43 -2.62
N LEU A 327 -8.63 -16.13 -3.74
CA LEU A 327 -7.75 -17.25 -4.15
C LEU A 327 -6.33 -16.76 -4.46
N GLU A 328 -6.21 -15.60 -5.10
CA GLU A 328 -4.92 -14.95 -5.35
C GLU A 328 -4.24 -14.52 -4.04
N LEU A 329 -4.99 -13.88 -3.13
CA LEU A 329 -4.49 -13.45 -1.84
C LEU A 329 -3.97 -14.63 -1.00
N ILE A 330 -4.73 -15.71 -0.89
CA ILE A 330 -4.28 -16.94 -0.20
C ILE A 330 -2.97 -17.43 -0.78
N THR A 331 -2.85 -17.46 -2.11
CA THR A 331 -1.63 -17.89 -2.81
C THR A 331 -0.45 -16.98 -2.50
N VAL A 332 -0.66 -15.66 -2.52
CA VAL A 332 0.36 -14.66 -2.19
C VAL A 332 0.85 -14.80 -0.76
N LEU A 333 -0.07 -14.93 0.21
CA LEU A 333 0.28 -15.02 1.63
C LEU A 333 1.02 -16.32 1.94
N ALA A 334 0.62 -17.45 1.35
CA ALA A 334 1.34 -18.71 1.46
C ALA A 334 2.77 -18.59 0.93
N LEU A 335 2.95 -18.05 -0.29
CA LEU A 335 4.28 -17.87 -0.87
C LEU A 335 5.15 -16.88 -0.07
N LEU A 336 4.58 -15.81 0.45
CA LEU A 336 5.32 -14.88 1.32
C LEU A 336 5.76 -15.57 2.61
N ALA A 337 4.92 -16.43 3.19
CA ALA A 337 5.29 -17.18 4.38
C ALA A 337 6.43 -18.18 4.11
N GLU A 338 6.44 -18.85 2.95
CA GLU A 338 7.52 -19.76 2.53
C GLU A 338 8.89 -19.06 2.41
N LEU A 339 8.91 -17.74 2.17
CA LEU A 339 10.14 -16.94 2.07
C LEU A 339 10.66 -16.46 3.44
N ARG A 340 9.90 -16.58 4.53
CA ARG A 340 10.33 -16.08 5.85
C ARG A 340 11.58 -16.78 6.40
N PRO A 341 11.74 -18.12 6.30
CA PRO A 341 12.97 -18.78 6.75
C PRO A 341 14.20 -18.28 5.99
N GLN A 342 14.09 -18.10 4.68
CA GLN A 342 15.19 -17.58 3.85
C GLN A 342 15.58 -16.14 4.24
N GLN A 343 14.62 -15.31 4.63
CA GLN A 343 14.87 -13.97 5.18
C GLN A 343 15.59 -14.04 6.53
N ALA A 344 15.17 -14.95 7.42
CA ALA A 344 15.80 -15.14 8.72
C ALA A 344 17.25 -15.67 8.62
N GLU A 345 17.56 -16.41 7.57
CA GLU A 345 18.91 -16.91 7.26
C GLU A 345 19.85 -15.83 6.65
N LEU A 346 19.35 -14.64 6.30
CA LEU A 346 20.18 -13.54 5.83
C LEU A 346 20.96 -12.91 7.00
N THR A 347 22.16 -13.43 7.24
CA THR A 347 23.12 -12.81 8.16
C THR A 347 24.04 -11.87 7.39
N VAL A 348 23.96 -10.58 7.71
CA VAL A 348 24.79 -9.55 7.06
C VAL A 348 26.25 -9.68 7.47
N THR A 349 27.09 -10.00 6.49
CA THR A 349 28.55 -9.98 6.56
C THR A 349 29.07 -8.70 5.89
N ASN A 350 30.31 -8.30 6.21
CA ASN A 350 30.95 -7.11 5.62
C ASN A 350 30.03 -5.86 5.60
N PRO A 351 29.56 -5.41 6.77
CA PRO A 351 28.50 -4.42 6.85
C PRO A 351 28.96 -3.06 6.33
N ILE A 352 28.08 -2.38 5.59
CA ILE A 352 28.22 -0.94 5.30
C ILE A 352 27.44 -0.20 6.40
N THR A 353 28.16 0.54 7.24
CA THR A 353 27.61 1.15 8.45
C THR A 353 27.12 2.57 8.23
N ALA A 354 26.28 3.08 9.13
CA ALA A 354 25.88 4.48 9.11
C ALA A 354 27.09 5.41 9.38
N ALA A 355 28.08 4.99 10.16
CA ALA A 355 29.35 5.72 10.30
C ALA A 355 30.10 5.82 8.97
N GLU A 356 30.27 4.72 8.22
CA GLU A 356 30.91 4.72 6.89
C GLU A 356 30.18 5.66 5.92
N LEU A 357 28.84 5.64 5.93
CA LEU A 357 28.04 6.56 5.09
C LEU A 357 28.20 8.03 5.49
N ARG A 358 28.50 8.34 6.76
CA ARG A 358 28.83 9.71 7.20
C ARG A 358 30.23 10.12 6.77
N GLU A 359 31.21 9.24 6.92
CA GLU A 359 32.60 9.48 6.52
C GLU A 359 32.73 9.72 5.02
N THR A 360 31.90 9.04 4.22
CA THR A 360 31.85 9.18 2.76
C THR A 360 30.92 10.31 2.28
N GLY A 361 30.29 11.05 3.20
CA GLY A 361 29.44 12.20 2.87
C GLY A 361 28.06 11.86 2.31
N VAL A 362 27.65 10.59 2.34
CA VAL A 362 26.27 10.17 1.98
C VAL A 362 25.27 10.63 3.04
N LEU A 363 25.68 10.59 4.31
CA LEU A 363 24.89 11.07 5.45
C LEU A 363 25.55 12.27 6.16
N PRO A 364 24.77 13.21 6.72
CA PRO A 364 23.32 13.29 6.65
C PRO A 364 22.83 13.74 5.27
N VAL A 365 21.65 13.25 4.85
CA VAL A 365 21.03 13.70 3.60
C VAL A 365 20.64 15.18 3.66
N PRO A 366 20.75 15.93 2.54
CA PRO A 366 20.27 17.30 2.48
C PRO A 366 18.74 17.37 2.61
N ASP A 367 18.21 18.47 3.16
CA ASP A 367 16.77 18.67 3.36
C ASP A 367 15.95 18.58 2.06
N THR A 368 16.57 18.92 0.93
CA THR A 368 15.95 18.82 -0.40
C THR A 368 15.63 17.38 -0.78
N ALA A 369 16.44 16.41 -0.35
CA ALA A 369 16.21 14.98 -0.61
C ALA A 369 15.00 14.43 0.19
N ARG A 370 14.59 15.12 1.26
CA ARG A 370 13.43 14.73 2.10
C ARG A 370 12.08 15.19 1.53
N ARG A 371 12.07 15.78 0.32
CA ARG A 371 10.91 16.39 -0.33
C ARG A 371 10.69 15.79 -1.72
N PRO A 372 9.47 15.88 -2.31
CA PRO A 372 9.29 15.56 -3.72
C PRO A 372 10.24 16.38 -4.60
N ALA A 373 10.50 15.91 -5.83
CA ALA A 373 11.25 16.72 -6.78
C ALA A 373 10.48 18.01 -7.13
N SER A 374 11.20 19.10 -7.31
CA SER A 374 10.63 20.42 -7.59
C SER A 374 10.38 20.61 -9.09
N VAL A 375 9.38 19.93 -9.68
CA VAL A 375 8.82 20.29 -11.00
C VAL A 375 7.34 19.89 -11.06
N LEU A 376 6.49 20.86 -11.42
CA LEU A 376 5.06 20.70 -11.68
C LEU A 376 4.86 20.51 -13.19
N ASP A 377 5.13 19.32 -13.72
CA ASP A 377 4.88 19.03 -15.16
C ASP A 377 3.37 18.90 -15.48
N HIS A 378 2.50 19.06 -14.49
CA HIS A 378 1.05 18.90 -14.64
C HIS A 378 0.36 20.25 -14.49
N HIS A 379 -0.45 20.61 -15.49
CA HIS A 379 -1.43 21.69 -15.35
C HIS A 379 -2.51 21.24 -14.36
N GLU A 380 -2.40 21.72 -13.13
CA GLU A 380 -3.37 21.48 -12.07
C GLU A 380 -4.38 22.62 -12.04
N GLU A 381 -5.65 22.31 -12.25
CA GLU A 381 -6.74 23.26 -12.05
C GLU A 381 -6.89 23.54 -10.55
N GLY A 382 -6.81 24.81 -10.16
CA GLY A 382 -7.02 25.26 -8.79
C GLY A 382 -8.49 25.24 -8.39
N PRO A 383 -8.80 25.60 -7.13
CA PRO A 383 -10.18 25.65 -6.65
C PRO A 383 -11.06 26.51 -7.57
N GLU A 384 -12.27 26.04 -7.89
CA GLU A 384 -13.23 26.78 -8.72
C GLU A 384 -12.71 27.14 -10.13
N GLY A 385 -11.92 26.27 -10.77
CA GLY A 385 -11.46 26.53 -12.14
C GLY A 385 -10.30 27.51 -12.26
N GLN A 386 -9.67 27.89 -11.14
CA GLN A 386 -8.56 28.84 -11.16
C GLN A 386 -7.30 28.20 -11.73
N PHE A 387 -6.87 28.59 -12.92
CA PHE A 387 -5.53 28.29 -13.40
C PHE A 387 -4.54 29.31 -12.85
N THR A 388 -3.50 28.85 -12.15
CA THR A 388 -2.36 29.71 -11.84
C THR A 388 -1.68 30.03 -13.16
N LEU A 389 -1.65 31.31 -13.55
CA LEU A 389 -0.77 31.77 -14.62
C LEU A 389 0.67 31.48 -14.15
N LEU A 390 1.33 30.51 -14.78
CA LEU A 390 2.72 30.14 -14.51
C LEU A 390 3.67 31.29 -14.83
#